data_AF-A0AB38KJM8-F1
#
_entry.id   AF-A0AB38KJM8-F1
#
_cell.length_a   1.000
_cell.length_b   1.000
_cell.length_c   1.000
_cell.angle_alpha   90.00
_cell.angle_beta   90.00
_cell.angle_gamma   90.00
#
_symmetry.space_group_name_H-M   'P 1'
#
loop_
_entity.id
_entity.type
_entity.pdbx_description
1 polymer ?
#
loop_
_entity_poly.entity_id
_entity_poly.type
_entity_poly.pdbx_seq_one_letter_code
_entity_poly.pdbx_strand_id
1 'polypeptide(L)'
;MVIDSFIISIFQVLQIVINIYTWIIIITALLSWVNPDPYNPIVQILYKLSYPAYALVRKIPTRIGNIDLAPLIIVLALQFLGIFLGNILRSIL
;
A
#
# COMPACT_ATOMS: atom_id res chain seq x y z
N MET A 1 5.94 25.06 -17.82
CA MET A 1 7.02 24.73 -18.78
C MET A 1 6.97 23.24 -19.11
N VAL A 2 7.60 22.78 -20.20
CA VAL A 2 7.61 21.33 -20.60
C VAL A 2 8.18 20.44 -19.48
N ILE A 3 9.14 20.97 -18.71
CA ILE A 3 9.76 20.28 -17.57
C ILE A 3 8.72 19.98 -16.47
N ASP A 4 7.88 20.95 -16.12
CA ASP A 4 6.85 20.80 -15.09
C ASP A 4 5.86 19.69 -15.46
N SER A 5 5.44 19.63 -16.73
CA SER A 5 4.56 18.57 -17.24
C SER A 5 5.19 17.19 -17.09
N PHE A 6 6.48 17.06 -17.38
CA PHE A 6 7.21 15.80 -17.23
C PHE A 6 7.28 15.35 -15.75
N ILE A 7 7.57 16.28 -14.84
CA ILE A 7 7.61 16.01 -13.39
C ILE A 7 6.22 15.58 -12.89
N ILE A 8 5.17 16.29 -13.31
CA ILE A 8 3.78 15.95 -12.94
C ILE A 8 3.43 14.53 -13.42
N SER A 9 3.77 14.17 -14.65
CA SER A 9 3.49 12.83 -15.18
C SER A 9 4.22 11.72 -14.42
N ILE A 10 5.50 11.92 -14.07
CA ILE A 10 6.24 10.96 -13.22
C ILE A 10 5.55 10.78 -11.87
N PHE A 11 5.17 11.91 -11.25
CA PHE A 11 4.46 11.88 -9.98
C PHE A 11 3.12 11.13 -10.07
N GLN A 12 2.36 11.33 -11.15
CA GLN A 12 1.09 10.61 -11.38
C GLN A 12 1.30 9.10 -11.50
N VAL A 13 2.33 8.66 -12.23
CA VAL A 13 2.68 7.23 -12.31
C VAL A 13 3.00 6.67 -10.92
N LEU A 14 3.76 7.41 -10.11
CA LEU A 14 4.07 7.01 -8.74
C LEU A 14 2.80 6.91 -7.86
N GLN A 15 1.87 7.85 -7.99
CA GLN A 15 0.57 7.79 -7.28
C GLN A 15 -0.25 6.57 -7.70
N ILE A 16 -0.26 6.22 -8.99
CA ILE A 16 -0.94 5.01 -9.47
C ILE A 16 -0.33 3.77 -8.81
N VAL A 17 1.00 3.68 -8.73
CA VAL A 17 1.68 2.56 -8.08
C VAL A 17 1.32 2.47 -6.59
N ILE A 18 1.32 3.60 -5.87
CA ILE A 18 0.91 3.64 -4.46
C ILE A 18 -0.55 3.17 -4.30
N ASN A 19 -1.45 3.64 -5.15
CA ASN A 19 -2.87 3.24 -5.12
C ASN A 19 -3.07 1.75 -5.39
N ILE A 20 -2.38 1.19 -6.40
CA ILE A 20 -2.40 -0.25 -6.70
C ILE A 20 -1.91 -1.04 -5.48
N TYR A 21 -0.81 -0.61 -4.88
CA TYR A 21 -0.26 -1.29 -3.71
C TYR A 21 -1.20 -1.21 -2.50
N THR A 22 -1.85 -0.06 -2.26
CA THR A 22 -2.90 0.08 -1.25
C THR A 22 -4.02 -0.94 -1.45
N TRP A 23 -4.49 -1.13 -2.69
CA TRP A 23 -5.50 -2.15 -2.99
C TRP A 23 -5.01 -3.58 -2.76
N ILE A 24 -3.76 -3.89 -3.09
CA ILE A 24 -3.15 -5.20 -2.78
C ILE A 24 -3.22 -5.48 -1.28
N ILE A 25 -2.88 -4.49 -0.44
CA ILE A 25 -2.93 -4.63 1.03
C ILE A 25 -4.36 -4.83 1.52
N ILE A 26 -5.32 -4.05 1.00
CA ILE A 26 -6.74 -4.18 1.35
C ILE A 26 -7.27 -5.57 0.99
N ILE A 27 -7.03 -6.03 -0.25
CA ILE A 27 -7.47 -7.35 -0.71
C ILE A 27 -6.82 -8.44 0.16
N THR A 28 -5.52 -8.34 0.43
CA THR A 28 -4.83 -9.31 1.30
C THR A 28 -5.43 -9.35 2.70
N ALA A 29 -5.82 -8.20 3.25
CA ALA A 29 -6.49 -8.12 4.55
C ALA A 29 -7.86 -8.81 4.53
N LEU A 30 -8.66 -8.56 3.49
CA LEU A 30 -9.96 -9.22 3.30
C LEU A 30 -9.81 -10.74 3.16
N LEU A 31 -8.79 -11.19 2.41
CA LEU A 31 -8.46 -12.62 2.30
C LEU A 31 -8.16 -13.25 3.66
N SER A 32 -7.56 -12.51 4.61
CA SER A 32 -7.32 -13.05 5.95
C SER A 32 -8.59 -13.37 6.74
N TRP A 33 -9.74 -12.76 6.40
CA TRP A 33 -11.02 -13.01 7.07
C TRP A 33 -11.83 -14.14 6.46
N VAL A 34 -11.65 -14.41 5.17
CA VAL A 34 -12.45 -15.42 4.43
C VAL A 34 -11.74 -16.75 4.27
N ASN A 35 -10.47 -16.87 4.70
CA ASN A 35 -9.67 -18.09 4.67
C ASN A 35 -9.65 -18.76 3.27
N PRO A 36 -9.08 -18.11 2.24
CA PRO A 36 -9.09 -18.60 0.86
C PRO A 36 -8.21 -19.83 0.68
N ASP A 37 -8.38 -20.52 -0.46
CA ASP A 37 -7.49 -21.64 -0.84
C ASP A 37 -6.03 -21.16 -0.97
N PRO A 38 -5.09 -21.68 -0.14
CA PRO A 38 -3.69 -21.29 -0.16
C PRO A 38 -2.94 -21.73 -1.42
N TYR A 39 -3.47 -22.68 -2.19
CA TYR A 39 -2.86 -23.15 -3.43
C TYR A 39 -3.21 -22.28 -4.64
N ASN A 40 -4.16 -21.34 -4.49
CA ASN A 40 -4.50 -20.43 -5.56
C ASN A 40 -3.31 -19.50 -5.88
N PRO A 41 -2.82 -19.45 -7.13
CA PRO A 41 -1.65 -18.65 -7.50
C PRO A 41 -1.87 -17.14 -7.27
N ILE A 42 -3.10 -16.63 -7.42
CA ILE A 42 -3.43 -15.22 -7.17
C ILE A 42 -3.28 -14.89 -5.69
N VAL A 43 -3.75 -15.78 -4.80
CA VAL A 43 -3.62 -15.63 -3.35
C VAL A 43 -2.15 -15.61 -2.94
N GLN A 44 -1.33 -16.51 -3.50
CA GLN A 44 0.11 -16.53 -3.24
C GLN A 44 0.81 -15.25 -3.72
N ILE A 45 0.43 -14.71 -4.88
CA ILE A 45 0.98 -13.45 -5.40
C ILE A 45 0.63 -12.30 -4.44
N LEU A 46 -0.62 -12.19 -4.01
CA LEU A 46 -1.07 -11.15 -3.09
C LEU A 46 -0.32 -11.22 -1.75
N TYR A 47 -0.14 -12.42 -1.18
CA TYR A 47 0.66 -12.59 0.03
C TYR A 47 2.13 -12.25 -0.19
N LYS A 48 2.75 -12.64 -1.31
CA LYS A 48 4.14 -12.29 -1.62
C LYS A 48 4.36 -10.80 -1.80
N LEU A 49 3.44 -10.11 -2.50
CA LEU A 49 3.54 -8.67 -2.75
C LEU A 49 3.31 -7.85 -1.48
N SER A 50 2.40 -8.28 -0.63
CA SER A 50 2.10 -7.59 0.62
C SER A 50 3.13 -7.87 1.72
N TYR A 51 3.79 -9.03 1.70
CA TYR A 51 4.70 -9.48 2.76
C TYR A 51 5.74 -8.44 3.20
N PRO A 52 6.46 -7.72 2.31
CA PRO A 52 7.45 -6.74 2.73
C PRO A 52 6.87 -5.64 3.64
N ALA A 53 5.70 -5.09 3.30
CA ALA A 53 5.05 -4.06 4.12
C ALA A 53 4.59 -4.63 5.48
N TYR A 54 3.97 -5.83 5.47
CA TYR A 54 3.59 -6.51 6.70
C TYR A 54 4.80 -6.85 7.58
N ALA A 55 5.92 -7.26 6.99
CA ALA A 55 7.15 -7.58 7.72
C ALA A 55 7.76 -6.35 8.39
N LEU A 56 7.67 -5.18 7.77
CA LEU A 56 8.10 -3.91 8.38
C LEU A 56 7.21 -3.50 9.56
N VAL A 57 5.89 -3.59 9.39
CA VAL A 57 4.93 -3.16 10.41
C VAL A 57 4.83 -4.14 11.58
N ARG A 58 4.96 -5.45 11.34
CA ARG A 58 4.92 -6.49 12.38
C ARG A 58 6.17 -6.56 13.26
N LYS A 59 7.11 -5.62 13.11
CA LYS A 59 8.17 -5.39 14.10
C LYS A 59 7.60 -4.86 15.42
N ILE A 60 6.41 -4.28 15.39
CA ILE A 60 5.63 -3.91 16.57
C ILE A 60 4.40 -4.81 16.70
N PRO A 61 3.89 -5.05 17.92
CA PRO A 61 2.66 -5.82 18.11
C PRO A 61 1.46 -5.04 17.55
N THR A 62 0.89 -5.53 16.44
CA THR A 62 -0.26 -4.91 15.77
C THR A 62 -1.57 -5.65 15.96
N ARG A 63 -1.56 -6.80 16.63
CA ARG A 63 -2.76 -7.60 16.88
C ARG A 63 -3.40 -7.17 18.18
N ILE A 64 -4.69 -6.82 18.13
CA ILE A 64 -5.52 -6.55 19.29
C ILE A 64 -6.64 -7.59 19.31
N GLY A 65 -6.52 -8.56 20.22
CA GLY A 65 -7.39 -9.74 20.24
C GLY A 65 -7.28 -10.53 18.94
N ASN A 66 -8.41 -10.72 18.25
CA ASN A 66 -8.49 -11.46 16.97
C ASN A 66 -8.35 -10.55 15.73
N ILE A 67 -8.15 -9.25 15.92
CA ILE A 67 -8.08 -8.27 14.82
C ILE A 67 -6.61 -7.89 14.59
N ASP A 68 -6.14 -8.03 13.35
CA ASP A 68 -4.83 -7.52 12.93
C ASP A 68 -4.97 -6.08 12.42
N LEU A 69 -4.35 -5.12 13.11
CA LEU A 69 -4.32 -3.71 12.70
C LEU A 69 -3.20 -3.41 11.69
N ALA A 70 -2.30 -4.36 11.41
CA ALA A 70 -1.24 -4.15 10.43
C ALA A 70 -1.74 -3.63 9.07
N PRO A 71 -2.82 -4.19 8.47
CA PRO A 71 -3.32 -3.69 7.19
C PRO A 71 -3.74 -2.22 7.26
N LEU A 72 -4.41 -1.82 8.35
CA LEU A 72 -4.84 -0.43 8.56
C LEU A 72 -3.64 0.51 8.66
N ILE A 73 -2.62 0.13 9.44
CA ILE A 73 -1.39 0.92 9.59
C ILE A 73 -0.70 1.09 8.23
N ILE A 74 -0.58 0.01 7.45
CA ILE A 74 0.06 0.05 6.13
C ILE A 74 -0.73 0.96 5.17
N VAL A 75 -2.05 0.82 5.11
CA VAL A 75 -2.90 1.66 4.25
C VAL A 75 -2.77 3.13 4.64
N LEU A 76 -2.82 3.46 5.93
CA LEU A 76 -2.64 4.83 6.41
C LEU A 76 -1.27 5.39 6.05
N ALA A 77 -0.20 4.60 6.17
CA ALA A 77 1.15 5.00 5.78
C ALA A 77 1.26 5.26 4.27
N LEU A 78 0.63 4.42 3.43
CA LEU A 78 0.60 4.61 1.98
C LEU A 78 -0.21 5.86 1.58
N GLN A 79 -1.36 6.09 2.22
CA GLN A 79 -2.17 7.29 1.99
C GLN A 79 -1.41 8.55 2.41
N PHE A 80 -0.75 8.52 3.56
CA PHE A 80 0.11 9.61 4.00
C PHE A 80 1.23 9.87 3.00
N LEU A 81 1.92 8.83 2.53
CA LEU A 81 2.99 8.95 1.54
C LEU A 81 2.46 9.59 0.23
N GLY A 82 1.29 9.15 -0.25
CA GLY A 82 0.66 9.72 -1.44
C GLY A 82 0.37 11.22 -1.29
N ILE A 83 -0.27 11.61 -0.18
CA ILE A 83 -0.58 13.01 0.14
C ILE A 83 0.70 13.84 0.29
N PHE A 84 1.68 13.33 1.04
CA PHE A 84 2.93 14.01 1.32
C PHE A 84 3.72 14.31 0.04
N LEU A 85 3.87 13.33 -0.85
CA LEU A 85 4.54 13.53 -2.13
C LEU A 85 3.77 14.53 -3.01
N GLY A 86 2.44 14.54 -2.98
CA GLY A 86 1.62 15.51 -3.71
C GLY A 86 1.74 16.93 -3.18
N ASN A 87 1.89 17.08 -1.85
CA ASN A 87 2.18 18.38 -1.24
C ASN A 87 3.58 18.88 -1.64
N ILE A 88 4.59 17.99 -1.69
CA ILE A 88 5.93 18.34 -2.16
C ILE A 88 5.89 18.83 -3.61
N LEU A 89 5.20 18.12 -4.50
CA LEU A 89 5.08 18.54 -5.90
C LEU A 89 4.49 19.94 -6.02
N ARG A 90 3.38 20.21 -5.31
CA ARG A 90 2.72 21.52 -5.28
C ARG A 90 3.54 22.63 -4.62
N SER A 91 4.55 22.27 -3.83
CA SER A 91 5.44 23.24 -3.20
C SER A 91 6.62 23.62 -4.10
N ILE A 92 6.96 22.77 -5.08
CA ILE A 92 8.12 22.95 -5.97
C ILE A 92 7.71 23.63 -7.29
N LEU A 93 6.52 23.32 -7.79
CA LEU A 93 5.93 23.86 -9.02
C LEU A 93 4.95 25.00 -8.71
#